data_AF-A0AAV6S2P9-F1
#
_entry.id   AF-A0AAV6S2P9-F1
#
_cell.length_a   1.000
_cell.length_b   1.000
_cell.length_c   1.000
_cell.angle_alpha   90.00
_cell.angle_beta   90.00
_cell.angle_gamma   90.00
#
_symmetry.space_group_name_H-M   'P 1'
#
loop_
_entity.id
_entity.type
_entity.pdbx_description
1 polymer ?
#
loop_
_entity_poly.entity_id
_entity_poly.type
_entity_poly.pdbx_seq_one_letter_code
_entity_poly.pdbx_strand_id
1 'polypeptide(L)'
;MIEETHPNDDSYIVRVKAVVMTRDDSSGGWLAQDGGALTRVGVCRLLPPELAPVPTSSSSQFLIRGERLRDKQVILDCPLRKDLVYTIATPTFHHWKVEDRKCGLSFQSPADARAFDRGVRKAIEDLAEGSTTSSTALQNEAELVCRPKFDKKVIG
;
A
#
# COMPACT_ATOMS: atom_id res chain seq x y z
N MET A 1 -0.50 -18.85 -16.45
CA MET A 1 0.15 -18.96 -15.14
C MET A 1 -0.07 -17.61 -14.48
N ILE A 2 -1.06 -17.52 -13.58
CA ILE A 2 -1.32 -16.26 -12.86
C ILE A 2 -0.23 -16.16 -11.81
N GLU A 3 0.69 -15.21 -11.99
CA GLU A 3 1.66 -14.87 -10.95
C GLU A 3 0.86 -14.48 -9.72
N GLU A 4 1.00 -15.29 -8.66
CA GLU A 4 0.53 -14.93 -7.34
C GLU A 4 1.21 -13.62 -6.97
N THR A 5 0.45 -12.52 -6.99
CA THR A 5 0.88 -11.16 -6.67
C THR A 5 1.18 -11.04 -5.18
N HIS A 6 2.24 -11.73 -4.76
CA HIS A 6 2.90 -11.50 -3.49
C HIS A 6 3.63 -10.16 -3.63
N PRO A 7 3.23 -9.13 -2.87
CA PRO A 7 3.97 -7.88 -2.87
C PRO A 7 5.40 -8.19 -2.43
N ASN A 8 6.40 -7.80 -3.23
CA ASN A 8 7.80 -7.93 -2.83
C ASN A 8 8.00 -7.26 -1.46
N ASP A 9 8.91 -7.73 -0.62
CA ASP A 9 9.05 -7.22 0.76
C ASP A 9 9.33 -5.70 0.80
N ASP A 10 9.96 -5.16 -0.25
CA ASP A 10 10.23 -3.73 -0.45
C ASP A 10 8.97 -2.87 -0.71
N SER A 11 7.84 -3.48 -1.02
CA SER A 11 6.57 -2.79 -1.25
C SER A 11 5.86 -2.39 0.04
N TYR A 12 6.29 -2.91 1.19
CA TYR A 12 5.67 -2.61 2.47
C TYR A 12 6.23 -1.34 3.11
N ILE A 13 5.36 -0.38 3.39
CA ILE A 13 5.70 0.84 4.14
C ILE A 13 5.90 0.52 5.63
N VAL A 14 5.11 -0.41 6.15
CA VAL A 14 5.17 -0.87 7.54
C VAL A 14 4.74 -2.31 7.62
N ARG A 15 5.36 -3.08 8.53
CA ARG A 15 4.93 -4.44 8.90
C ARG A 15 4.99 -4.59 10.41
N VAL A 16 3.92 -5.10 10.99
CA VAL A 16 3.80 -5.42 12.42
C VAL A 16 3.15 -6.79 12.60
N LYS A 17 3.05 -7.23 13.85
CA LYS A 17 2.30 -8.43 14.22
C LYS A 17 1.09 -8.04 15.07
N ALA A 18 -0.08 -8.49 14.66
CA ALA A 18 -1.35 -8.19 15.32
C ALA A 18 -2.34 -9.34 15.12
N VAL A 19 -3.43 -9.32 15.88
CA VAL A 19 -4.60 -10.17 15.66
C VAL A 19 -5.61 -9.41 14.80
N VAL A 20 -6.08 -10.04 13.73
CA VAL A 20 -7.12 -9.49 12.86
C VAL A 20 -8.46 -9.60 13.56
N MET A 21 -9.18 -8.49 13.63
CA MET A 21 -10.49 -8.36 14.26
C MET A 21 -11.53 -8.02 13.20
N THR A 22 -12.73 -8.56 13.33
CA THR A 22 -13.91 -8.17 12.54
C THR A 22 -15.03 -7.77 13.47
N ARG A 23 -15.94 -6.92 13.01
CA ARG A 23 -17.15 -6.65 13.77
C ARG A 23 -18.19 -7.73 13.51
N ASP A 24 -18.79 -8.21 14.58
CA ASP A 24 -19.97 -9.07 14.53
C ASP A 24 -21.22 -8.19 14.59
N ASP A 25 -22.01 -8.22 13.53
CA ASP A 25 -23.24 -7.42 13.44
C ASP A 25 -24.36 -7.97 14.33
N SER A 26 -24.28 -9.23 14.77
CA SER A 26 -25.28 -9.82 15.67
C SER A 26 -25.12 -9.35 17.12
N SER A 27 -23.89 -9.33 17.64
CA SER A 27 -23.58 -8.85 19.00
C SER A 27 -23.20 -7.36 19.06
N GLY A 28 -22.87 -6.76 17.92
CA GLY A 28 -22.32 -5.40 17.82
C GLY A 28 -20.86 -5.29 18.29
N GLY A 29 -20.25 -6.39 18.75
CA GLY A 29 -18.91 -6.48 19.32
C GLY A 29 -17.82 -6.79 18.29
N TRP A 30 -16.57 -6.86 18.78
CA TRP A 30 -15.40 -7.24 17.98
C TRP A 30 -15.04 -8.70 18.24
N LEU A 31 -14.85 -9.46 17.17
CA LEU A 31 -14.41 -10.86 17.20
C LEU A 31 -13.03 -10.99 16.57
N ALA A 32 -12.20 -11.83 17.18
CA ALA A 32 -10.92 -12.20 16.61
C ALA A 32 -11.12 -13.20 15.47
N GLN A 33 -10.56 -12.90 14.31
CA GLN A 33 -10.59 -13.82 13.18
C GLN A 33 -9.63 -14.99 13.43
N ASP A 34 -9.96 -16.15 12.85
CA ASP A 34 -9.13 -17.37 12.90
C ASP A 34 -8.66 -17.76 14.30
N GLY A 35 -9.54 -17.61 15.30
CA GLY A 35 -9.24 -17.97 16.68
C GLY A 35 -8.16 -17.10 17.33
N GLY A 36 -7.94 -15.87 16.84
CA GLY A 36 -6.93 -14.98 17.39
C GLY A 36 -5.50 -15.26 16.91
N ALA A 37 -5.37 -15.89 15.74
CA ALA A 37 -4.07 -16.21 15.18
C ALA A 37 -3.22 -14.95 14.93
N LEU A 38 -1.97 -15.00 15.37
CA LEU A 38 -1.03 -13.91 15.14
C LEU A 38 -0.72 -13.79 13.65
N THR A 39 -0.86 -12.57 13.14
CA THR A 39 -0.84 -12.27 11.71
C THR A 39 0.22 -11.21 11.46
N ARG A 40 1.02 -11.38 10.42
CA ARG A 40 1.92 -10.34 9.92
C ARG A 40 1.09 -9.40 9.06
N VAL A 41 0.85 -8.21 9.59
CA VAL A 41 0.02 -7.20 8.94
C VAL A 41 0.88 -6.04 8.49
N GLY A 42 0.65 -5.55 7.28
CA GLY A 42 1.40 -4.43 6.74
C GLY A 42 0.59 -3.60 5.75
N VAL A 43 1.05 -2.38 5.55
CA VAL A 43 0.56 -1.50 4.49
C VAL A 43 1.51 -1.66 3.32
N CYS A 44 1.01 -2.13 2.17
CA CYS A 44 1.80 -2.33 0.97
C CYS A 44 1.36 -1.39 -0.15
N ARG A 45 2.34 -0.95 -0.95
CA ARG A 45 2.16 -0.19 -2.18
C ARG A 45 2.08 -1.18 -3.34
N LEU A 46 0.97 -1.17 -4.06
CA LEU A 46 0.83 -1.90 -5.30
C LEU A 46 1.35 -1.04 -6.46
N LEU A 47 2.23 -1.63 -7.28
CA LEU A 47 2.64 -1.03 -8.54
C LEU A 47 1.48 -1.16 -9.55
N PRO A 48 1.25 -0.15 -10.40
CA PRO A 48 0.35 -0.30 -11.54
C PRO A 48 0.79 -1.49 -12.41
N PRO A 49 -0.14 -2.22 -13.03
CA PRO A 49 0.21 -3.27 -13.98
C PRO A 49 1.09 -2.69 -15.09
N GLU A 50 2.27 -3.28 -15.29
CA GLU A 50 3.29 -2.83 -16.26
C GLU A 50 2.81 -2.84 -17.73
N LEU A 51 1.64 -3.44 -17.99
CA LEU A 51 1.03 -3.60 -19.31
C LEU A 51 0.12 -2.43 -19.74
N ALA A 52 -0.03 -1.36 -18.95
CA ALA A 52 -0.83 -0.21 -19.37
C ALA A 52 -0.08 0.59 -20.46
N PRO A 53 -0.55 0.64 -21.73
CA PRO A 53 0.21 1.22 -22.85
C PRO A 53 0.32 2.75 -22.83
N VAL A 54 -0.20 3.41 -21.79
CA VAL A 54 -0.26 4.86 -21.67
C VAL A 54 -0.02 5.21 -20.20
N PRO A 55 0.88 6.16 -19.88
CA PRO A 55 1.04 6.66 -18.52
C PRO A 55 -0.17 7.56 -18.18
N THR A 56 -1.34 6.97 -18.03
CA THR A 56 -2.50 7.65 -17.45
C THR A 56 -2.32 7.61 -15.94
N SER A 57 -1.87 8.72 -15.36
CA SER A 57 -1.68 8.98 -13.93
C SER A 57 -1.19 7.78 -13.09
N SER A 58 0.10 7.80 -12.77
CA SER A 58 0.80 6.86 -11.87
C SER A 58 0.29 6.90 -10.42
N SER A 59 -1.01 6.74 -10.22
CA SER A 59 -1.65 6.69 -8.91
C SER A 59 -1.25 5.36 -8.26
N SER A 60 -0.39 5.47 -7.25
CA SER A 60 -0.01 4.32 -6.46
C SER A 60 -1.22 3.85 -5.68
N GLN A 61 -1.52 2.56 -5.77
CA GLN A 61 -2.57 1.95 -4.96
C GLN A 61 -1.93 1.40 -3.69
N PHE A 62 -2.66 1.46 -2.58
CA PHE A 62 -2.19 0.89 -1.32
C PHE A 62 -3.26 -0.01 -0.74
N LEU A 63 -2.82 -1.05 -0.03
CA LEU A 63 -3.72 -1.92 0.72
C LEU A 63 -3.10 -2.36 2.05
N ILE A 64 -3.95 -2.66 3.02
CA ILE A 64 -3.60 -3.34 4.24
C ILE A 64 -3.72 -4.85 3.98
N ARG A 65 -2.59 -5.56 4.07
CA ARG A 65 -2.52 -7.02 3.92
C ARG A 65 -2.15 -7.67 5.24
N GLY A 66 -2.84 -8.74 5.60
CA GLY A 66 -2.54 -9.58 6.76
C GLY A 66 -2.35 -11.04 6.34
N GLU A 67 -1.15 -11.54 6.59
CA GLU A 67 -0.77 -12.94 6.34
C GLU A 67 -0.60 -13.68 7.67
N ARG A 68 -1.36 -14.74 7.87
CA ARG A 68 -1.30 -15.55 9.08
C ARG A 68 0.08 -16.19 9.20
N LEU A 69 0.72 -16.06 10.36
CA LEU A 69 2.12 -16.47 10.53
C LEU A 69 2.34 -17.98 10.37
N ARG A 70 1.34 -18.79 10.75
CA ARG A 70 1.39 -20.26 10.81
C ARG A 70 1.57 -20.91 9.44
N ASP A 71 0.79 -20.48 8.46
CA ASP A 71 0.59 -21.17 7.18
C ASP A 71 0.58 -20.21 5.99
N LYS A 72 0.90 -18.94 6.24
CA LYS A 72 1.01 -17.93 5.18
C LYS A 72 -0.32 -17.62 4.49
N GLN A 73 -1.45 -18.02 5.08
CA GLN A 73 -2.75 -17.72 4.51
C GLN A 73 -3.03 -16.20 4.63
N VAL A 74 -3.46 -15.59 3.53
CA VAL A 74 -3.93 -14.19 3.55
C VAL A 74 -5.34 -14.17 4.14
N ILE A 75 -5.49 -13.46 5.25
CA ILE A 75 -6.73 -13.40 6.03
C ILE A 75 -7.27 -11.98 6.17
N LEU A 76 -6.49 -10.99 5.74
CA LEU A 76 -6.90 -9.59 5.64
C LEU A 76 -6.35 -9.04 4.32
N ASP A 77 -7.23 -8.50 3.49
CA ASP A 77 -6.89 -7.79 2.26
C ASP A 77 -7.89 -6.64 2.11
N CYS A 78 -7.42 -5.42 2.34
CA CYS A 78 -8.27 -4.23 2.42
C CYS A 78 -7.64 -3.06 1.67
N PRO A 79 -8.23 -2.61 0.54
CA PRO A 79 -7.72 -1.46 -0.17
C PRO A 79 -7.84 -0.20 0.70
N LEU A 80 -6.79 0.62 0.70
CA LEU A 80 -6.79 1.93 1.33
C LEU A 80 -7.42 2.96 0.41
N ARG A 81 -8.25 3.84 0.97
CA ARG A 81 -8.86 4.97 0.28
C ARG A 81 -8.56 6.27 1.01
N LYS A 82 -8.63 7.39 0.29
CA LYS A 82 -8.38 8.73 0.85
C LYS A 82 -9.36 9.11 1.95
N ASP A 83 -10.58 8.58 1.86
CA ASP A 83 -11.69 8.81 2.78
C ASP A 83 -11.81 7.71 3.85
N LEU A 84 -10.77 6.90 4.05
CA LEU A 84 -10.77 5.86 5.07
C LEU A 84 -11.01 6.46 6.47
N VAL A 85 -12.08 6.03 7.12
CA VAL A 85 -12.33 6.34 8.52
C VAL A 85 -11.54 5.36 9.40
N TYR A 86 -10.35 5.79 9.83
CA TYR A 86 -9.49 5.05 10.75
C TYR A 86 -9.67 5.56 12.19
N THR A 87 -9.97 4.65 13.12
CA THR A 87 -10.28 4.97 14.52
C THR A 87 -9.31 4.25 15.45
N ILE A 88 -8.72 5.02 16.36
CA ILE A 88 -7.92 4.51 17.47
C ILE A 88 -8.86 4.36 18.67
N ALA A 89 -9.35 3.14 18.92
CA ALA A 89 -10.28 2.86 20.01
C ALA A 89 -9.56 2.71 21.35
N THR A 90 -8.37 2.09 21.35
CA THR A 90 -7.46 2.02 22.51
C THR A 90 -6.00 2.07 22.02
N PRO A 91 -4.99 2.20 22.91
CA PRO A 91 -3.59 2.20 22.51
C PRO A 91 -3.11 0.94 21.76
N THR A 92 -3.87 -0.16 21.83
CA THR A 92 -3.54 -1.43 21.17
C THR A 92 -4.68 -1.96 20.32
N PHE A 93 -5.76 -1.19 20.13
CA PHE A 93 -6.87 -1.61 19.29
C PHE A 93 -7.32 -0.48 18.38
N HIS A 94 -7.06 -0.65 17.09
CA HIS A 94 -7.48 0.28 16.05
C HIS A 94 -8.42 -0.43 15.08
N HIS A 95 -9.32 0.32 14.47
CA HIS A 95 -10.27 -0.22 13.51
C HIS A 95 -10.65 0.79 12.43
N TRP A 96 -11.17 0.29 11.33
CA TRP A 96 -11.60 1.10 10.20
C TRP A 96 -12.78 0.45 9.48
N LYS A 97 -13.48 1.23 8.67
CA LYS A 97 -14.57 0.76 7.81
C LYS A 97 -14.10 0.74 6.37
N VAL A 98 -14.28 -0.39 5.68
CA VAL A 98 -14.08 -0.52 4.23
C VAL A 98 -15.38 -1.03 3.64
N GLU A 99 -16.00 -0.22 2.76
CA GLU A 99 -17.30 -0.54 2.17
C GLU A 99 -18.33 -0.83 3.28
N ASP A 100 -18.85 -2.05 3.34
CA ASP A 100 -19.82 -2.47 4.36
C ASP A 100 -19.20 -3.30 5.49
N ARG A 101 -17.87 -3.48 5.49
CA ARG A 101 -17.17 -4.26 6.50
C ARG A 101 -16.41 -3.37 7.47
N LYS A 102 -16.36 -3.78 8.74
CA LYS A 102 -15.53 -3.15 9.78
C LYS A 102 -14.40 -4.10 10.15
N CYS A 103 -13.18 -3.68 9.85
CA CYS A 103 -11.97 -4.42 10.13
C CYS A 103 -11.24 -3.75 11.31
N GLY A 104 -10.50 -4.53 12.07
CA GLY A 104 -9.69 -4.03 13.17
C GLY A 104 -8.45 -4.85 13.41
N LEU A 105 -7.54 -4.28 14.21
CA LEU A 105 -6.31 -4.92 14.63
C LEU A 105 -6.13 -4.75 16.12
N SER A 106 -5.95 -5.87 16.82
CA SER A 106 -5.45 -5.89 18.18
C SER A 106 -3.94 -6.11 18.15
N PHE A 107 -3.19 -5.05 18.43
CA PHE A 107 -1.73 -5.03 18.40
C PHE A 107 -1.15 -5.64 19.68
N GLN A 108 0.02 -6.26 19.56
CA GLN A 108 0.74 -6.81 20.70
C GLN A 108 1.33 -5.72 21.61
N SER A 109 1.56 -4.52 21.07
CA SER A 109 2.12 -3.41 21.83
C SER A 109 1.60 -2.05 21.32
N PRO A 110 1.54 -1.01 22.19
CA PRO A 110 1.27 0.34 21.74
C PRO A 110 2.29 0.90 20.75
N ALA A 111 3.53 0.38 20.78
CA ALA A 111 4.58 0.79 19.85
C ALA A 111 4.26 0.32 18.42
N ASP A 112 3.84 -0.94 18.25
CA ASP A 112 3.39 -1.48 16.98
C ASP A 112 2.15 -0.75 16.46
N ALA A 113 1.19 -0.48 17.34
CA ALA A 113 -0.03 0.26 17.00
C ALA A 113 0.30 1.66 16.44
N ARG A 114 1.20 2.40 17.10
CA ARG A 114 1.69 3.71 16.61
C ARG A 114 2.47 3.59 15.31
N ALA A 115 3.29 2.56 15.14
CA ALA A 115 4.02 2.34 13.89
C ALA A 115 3.07 2.10 12.73
N PHE A 116 2.05 1.26 12.94
CA PHE A 116 1.04 0.96 11.95
C PHE A 116 0.21 2.20 11.58
N ASP A 117 -0.24 2.96 12.58
CA ASP A 117 -0.95 4.23 12.38
C ASP A 117 -0.15 5.23 11.51
N ARG A 118 1.16 5.38 11.78
CA ARG A 118 2.04 6.21 10.92
C ARG A 118 2.10 5.70 9.48
N GLY A 119 2.19 4.39 9.27
CA GLY A 119 2.21 3.80 7.94
C GLY A 119 0.90 3.99 7.18
N VAL A 120 -0.24 3.84 7.85
CA VAL A 120 -1.57 4.10 7.25
C VAL A 120 -1.71 5.56 6.84
N ARG A 121 -1.36 6.49 7.74
CA ARG A 121 -1.44 7.93 7.45
C ARG A 121 -0.55 8.32 6.26
N LYS A 122 0.70 7.83 6.25
CA LYS A 122 1.61 8.06 5.13
C LYS A 122 1.05 7.54 3.80
N ALA A 123 0.48 6.33 3.78
CA ALA A 123 -0.12 5.79 2.57
C ALA A 123 -1.31 6.63 2.08
N ILE A 124 -2.14 7.15 3.00
CA ILE A 124 -3.27 8.04 2.67
C ILE A 124 -2.79 9.39 2.13
N GLU A 125 -1.72 9.96 2.71
CA GLU A 125 -1.06 11.17 2.22
C GLU A 125 -0.51 10.95 0.80
N ASP A 126 0.26 9.88 0.58
CA ASP A 126 0.83 9.52 -0.73
C ASP A 126 -0.30 9.28 -1.78
N LEU A 127 -1.43 8.67 -1.37
CA LEU A 127 -2.64 8.55 -2.22
C LEU A 127 -3.18 9.92 -2.63
N ALA A 128 -3.24 10.86 -1.68
CA ALA A 128 -3.74 12.21 -1.92
C ALA A 128 -2.81 12.98 -2.87
N GLU A 129 -1.50 12.96 -2.63
CA GLU A 129 -0.47 13.67 -3.38
C GLU A 129 -0.27 13.13 -4.81
N GLY A 130 -0.44 11.82 -5.03
CA GLY A 130 -0.45 11.22 -6.37
C GLY A 130 -1.60 11.71 -7.27
N SER A 131 -2.47 12.59 -6.76
CA SER A 131 -3.50 13.31 -7.54
C SER A 131 -3.13 14.76 -7.86
N THR A 132 -2.07 15.32 -7.29
CA THR A 132 -1.74 16.75 -7.40
C THR A 132 -0.29 17.08 -7.75
N THR A 133 0.62 16.10 -7.84
CA THR A 133 2.02 16.41 -8.14
C THR A 133 2.39 15.98 -9.56
N SER A 134 2.26 16.93 -10.49
CA SER A 134 3.04 16.96 -11.73
C SER A 134 4.51 16.67 -11.41
N SER A 135 5.12 15.85 -12.26
CA SER A 135 6.54 15.52 -12.27
C SER A 135 7.45 16.71 -12.02
N THR A 136 8.14 16.72 -10.89
CA THR A 136 9.38 17.50 -10.71
C THR A 136 10.38 16.70 -9.89
N ALA A 137 11.20 15.90 -10.56
CA ALA A 137 12.60 15.66 -10.19
C ALA A 137 13.33 14.80 -11.26
N LEU A 138 13.95 15.51 -12.21
CA LEU A 138 15.32 15.32 -12.74
C LEU A 138 15.80 13.93 -13.22
N GLN A 139 16.09 13.85 -14.52
CA GLN A 139 17.13 13.04 -15.21
C GLN A 139 17.03 13.38 -16.72
N ASN A 140 18.04 13.67 -17.55
CA ASN A 140 19.49 13.70 -17.50
C ASN A 140 19.96 14.56 -18.70
N GLU A 141 20.76 15.59 -18.49
CA GLU A 141 21.51 16.26 -19.56
C GLU A 141 22.92 15.66 -19.60
N ALA A 142 23.05 14.46 -20.16
CA ALA A 142 24.33 13.83 -20.45
C ALA A 142 24.20 12.99 -21.72
N GLU A 143 24.42 13.61 -22.89
CA GLU A 143 25.19 13.08 -24.01
C GLU A 143 24.95 13.95 -25.25
N LEU A 144 25.89 14.85 -25.53
CA LEU A 144 26.06 15.45 -26.86
C LEU A 144 27.54 15.36 -27.23
N VAL A 145 27.98 14.14 -27.54
CA VAL A 145 29.26 13.89 -28.22
C VAL A 145 29.06 12.84 -29.32
N CYS A 146 29.30 13.30 -30.55
CA CYS A 146 29.76 12.57 -31.74
C CYS A 146 28.78 11.84 -32.70
N ARG A 147 28.44 12.59 -33.77
CA ARG A 147 28.68 12.31 -35.23
C ARG A 147 27.85 11.18 -35.92
N PRO A 148 27.48 11.31 -37.23
CA PRO A 148 28.43 11.59 -38.31
C PRO A 148 28.03 12.63 -39.37
N LYS A 149 29.05 12.86 -40.20
CA LYS A 149 29.27 13.81 -41.28
C LYS A 149 28.42 13.47 -42.52
N PHE A 150 27.86 14.49 -43.18
CA PHE A 150 27.56 14.45 -44.61
C PHE A 150 28.10 15.72 -45.27
N ASP A 151 29.26 15.59 -45.91
CA ASP A 151 29.71 16.50 -46.95
C ASP A 151 28.80 16.32 -48.17
N LYS A 152 28.15 17.38 -48.65
CA LYS A 152 27.95 17.61 -50.10
C LYS A 152 28.04 19.11 -50.40
N LYS A 153 28.84 19.37 -51.42
CA LYS A 153 29.36 20.63 -51.93
C LYS A 153 28.51 21.09 -53.12
N VAL A 154 28.69 22.36 -53.53
CA VAL A 154 28.39 22.94 -54.89
C VAL A 154 26.88 23.27 -55.07
N ILE A 155 26.39 24.42 -55.58
CA ILE A 155 26.86 25.53 -56.43
C ILE A 155 25.78 26.63 -56.44
N GLY A 156 26.17 27.87 -56.70
CA GLY A 156 25.27 28.98 -57.03
C GLY A 156 25.88 30.33 -56.70
#